data_AF-R7KPW7-F1
#
_entry.id   AF-R7KPW7-F1
#
_cell.length_a   1.000
_cell.length_b   1.000
_cell.length_c   1.000
_cell.angle_alpha   90.00
_cell.angle_beta   90.00
_cell.angle_gamma   90.00
#
_symmetry.space_group_name_H-M   'P 1'
#
loop_
_entity.id
_entity.type
_entity.pdbx_description
1 polymer ?
#
loop_
_entity_poly.entity_id
_entity_poly.type
_entity_poly.pdbx_seq_one_letter_code
_entity_poly.pdbx_strand_id
1 'polypeptide(L)'
;MVKQRKKAILISVMLAIILLILIVLIRLYLISSAKITCSQIAQDICSDQVTWREHITYEMLSEDIQAVVSQEEFESNSDDIAFGIYKKLENTSFCDKKNFPGSTAYWKTDPLPDIIVIEGKKYEVDFIIDFDVNCQAFIPHPEVVNFNCSIKEI
;
A
#
# COMPACT_ATOMS: atom_id res chain seq x y z
N MET A 1 -49.62 25.72 5.35
CA MET A 1 -48.81 24.61 5.90
C MET A 1 -48.23 23.67 4.84
N VAL A 2 -49.00 23.14 3.88
CA VAL A 2 -48.49 22.18 2.86
C VAL A 2 -47.32 22.74 2.02
N LYS A 3 -47.39 24.01 1.57
CA LYS A 3 -46.29 24.66 0.82
C LYS A 3 -44.98 24.79 1.61
N GLN A 4 -45.06 25.06 2.91
CA GLN A 4 -43.86 25.16 3.78
C GLN A 4 -43.24 23.79 4.04
N ARG A 5 -44.05 22.75 4.24
CA ARG A 5 -43.56 21.36 4.36
C ARG A 5 -42.83 20.90 3.10
N LYS A 6 -43.37 21.20 1.91
CA LYS A 6 -42.71 20.87 0.62
C LYS A 6 -41.36 21.58 0.46
N LYS A 7 -41.25 22.85 0.86
CA LYS A 7 -39.97 23.59 0.84
C LYS A 7 -38.94 23.00 1.80
N ALA A 8 -39.34 22.63 3.01
CA ALA A 8 -38.45 22.01 3.99
C ALA A 8 -37.90 20.64 3.51
N ILE A 9 -38.76 19.81 2.90
CA ILE A 9 -38.33 18.54 2.29
C ILE A 9 -37.31 18.79 1.18
N LEU A 10 -37.56 19.77 0.30
CA LEU A 10 -36.68 20.07 -0.82
C LEU A 10 -35.30 20.57 -0.36
N ILE A 11 -35.23 21.39 0.68
CA ILE A 11 -33.97 21.83 1.31
C ILE A 11 -33.24 20.64 1.94
N SER A 12 -33.95 19.78 2.66
CA SER A 12 -33.36 18.57 3.28
C SER A 12 -32.78 17.62 2.23
N VAL A 13 -33.47 17.43 1.10
CA VAL A 13 -32.97 16.61 -0.02
C VAL A 13 -31.74 17.26 -0.65
N MET A 14 -31.73 18.58 -0.87
CA MET A 14 -30.54 19.27 -1.38
C MET A 14 -29.34 19.13 -0.44
N LEU A 15 -29.53 19.28 0.87
CA LEU A 15 -28.46 19.10 1.86
C LEU A 15 -27.92 17.67 1.86
N ALA A 16 -28.78 16.66 1.74
CA ALA A 16 -28.36 15.26 1.63
C ALA A 16 -27.54 15.00 0.35
N ILE A 17 -27.94 15.60 -0.78
CA ILE A 17 -27.18 15.50 -2.04
C ILE A 17 -25.81 16.17 -1.90
N ILE A 18 -25.75 17.37 -1.32
CA ILE A 18 -24.47 18.07 -1.08
C ILE A 18 -23.56 17.23 -0.18
N LEU A 19 -24.10 16.63 0.89
CA LEU A 19 -23.33 15.76 1.78
C LEU A 19 -22.78 14.53 1.04
N LEU A 20 -23.59 13.89 0.19
CA LEU A 20 -23.16 12.76 -0.64
C LEU A 20 -22.02 13.15 -1.59
N ILE A 21 -22.14 14.29 -2.28
CA ILE A 21 -21.09 14.81 -3.17
C ILE A 21 -19.80 15.05 -2.38
N LEU A 22 -19.90 15.66 -1.19
CA LEU A 22 -18.74 15.95 -0.34
C LEU A 22 -18.03 14.67 0.12
N ILE A 23 -18.79 13.63 0.48
CA ILE A 23 -18.23 12.30 0.83
C ILE A 23 -17.48 11.71 -0.38
N VAL A 24 -18.06 11.75 -1.58
CA VAL A 24 -17.42 11.24 -2.80
C VAL A 24 -16.14 12.00 -3.11
N LEU A 25 -16.16 13.34 -3.04
CA LEU A 25 -14.98 14.17 -3.28
C LEU A 25 -13.86 13.91 -2.28
N ILE A 26 -14.19 13.76 -0.99
CA ILE A 26 -13.21 13.39 0.05
C ILE A 26 -12.59 12.03 -0.28
N ARG A 27 -13.38 11.03 -0.67
CA ARG A 27 -12.86 9.71 -1.05
C ARG A 27 -11.92 9.76 -2.25
N LEU A 28 -12.31 10.50 -3.30
CA LEU A 28 -11.46 10.68 -4.47
C LEU A 28 -10.14 11.39 -4.12
N TYR A 29 -10.19 12.40 -3.26
CA TYR A 29 -9.00 13.09 -2.77
C TYR A 29 -8.07 12.14 -2.00
N LEU A 30 -8.62 11.35 -1.05
CA LEU A 30 -7.83 10.40 -0.27
C LEU A 30 -7.17 9.33 -1.14
N ILE A 31 -7.91 8.72 -2.08
CA ILE A 31 -7.37 7.74 -3.03
C ILE A 31 -6.26 8.37 -3.88
N SER A 32 -6.47 9.59 -4.39
CA SER A 32 -5.46 10.29 -5.18
C SER A 32 -4.21 10.59 -4.37
N SER A 33 -4.37 11.04 -3.11
CA SER A 33 -3.25 11.31 -2.21
C SER A 33 -2.45 10.04 -1.93
N ALA A 34 -3.11 8.92 -1.63
CA ALA A 34 -2.45 7.65 -1.37
C ALA A 34 -1.68 7.14 -2.59
N LYS A 35 -2.24 7.28 -3.82
CA LYS A 35 -1.49 6.97 -5.04
C LYS A 35 -0.24 7.80 -5.23
N ILE A 36 -0.31 9.10 -4.91
CA ILE A 36 0.86 9.98 -4.97
C ILE A 36 1.91 9.49 -3.98
N THR A 37 1.51 9.18 -2.74
CA THR A 37 2.39 8.61 -1.72
C THR A 37 3.02 7.29 -2.17
N CYS A 38 2.26 6.33 -2.70
CA CYS A 38 2.82 5.08 -3.23
C CYS A 38 3.81 5.33 -4.38
N SER A 39 3.49 6.28 -5.27
CA SER A 39 4.38 6.65 -6.38
C SER A 39 5.68 7.29 -5.87
N GLN A 40 5.61 8.11 -4.84
CA GLN A 40 6.78 8.70 -4.18
C GLN A 40 7.63 7.63 -3.51
N ILE A 41 7.02 6.74 -2.70
CA ILE A 41 7.72 5.59 -2.08
C ILE A 41 8.47 4.79 -3.14
N ALA A 42 7.83 4.46 -4.25
CA ALA A 42 8.47 3.68 -5.30
C ALA A 42 9.61 4.45 -6.01
N GLN A 43 9.43 5.75 -6.21
CA GLN A 43 10.47 6.61 -6.80
C GLN A 43 11.68 6.72 -5.87
N ASP A 44 11.46 6.92 -4.58
CA ASP A 44 12.53 7.06 -3.58
C ASP A 44 13.32 5.76 -3.46
N ILE A 45 12.63 4.60 -3.42
CA ILE A 45 13.28 3.28 -3.45
C ILE A 45 14.08 3.09 -4.76
N CYS A 46 13.58 3.57 -5.91
CA CYS A 46 14.30 3.49 -7.18
C CYS A 46 15.55 4.39 -7.23
N SER A 47 15.50 5.60 -6.67
CA SER A 47 16.50 6.63 -6.92
C SER A 47 17.68 6.58 -5.95
N ASP A 48 17.47 6.13 -4.70
CA ASP A 48 18.38 6.53 -3.61
C ASP A 48 19.27 5.41 -3.05
N GLN A 49 19.27 4.19 -3.61
CA GLN A 49 19.81 2.99 -2.90
C GLN A 49 19.19 2.80 -1.50
N VAL A 50 18.09 3.51 -1.23
CA VAL A 50 17.35 3.45 0.01
C VAL A 50 16.43 2.24 -0.05
N THR A 51 16.58 1.35 0.92
CA THR A 51 15.76 0.13 0.97
C THR A 51 14.32 0.46 1.35
N TRP A 52 13.38 -0.42 1.02
CA TRP A 52 11.97 -0.29 1.40
C TRP A 52 11.74 -0.03 2.90
N ARG A 53 12.71 -0.41 3.75
CA ARG A 53 12.72 -0.26 5.21
C ARG A 53 12.56 1.18 5.70
N GLU A 54 12.96 2.17 4.90
CA GLU A 54 12.84 3.58 5.28
C GLU A 54 11.47 4.19 4.94
N HIS A 55 10.70 3.52 4.09
CA HIS A 55 9.47 4.07 3.51
C HIS A 55 8.20 3.28 3.85
N ILE A 56 8.36 2.03 4.29
CA ILE A 56 7.25 1.14 4.62
C ILE A 56 7.34 0.80 6.10
N THR A 57 6.29 1.13 6.85
CA THR A 57 6.19 0.74 8.28
C THR A 57 5.43 -0.57 8.43
N TYR A 58 5.59 -1.25 9.56
CA TYR A 58 4.95 -2.53 9.81
C TYR A 58 3.41 -2.44 9.77
N GLU A 59 2.84 -1.33 10.24
CA GLU A 59 1.41 -1.08 10.25
C GLU A 59 0.81 -0.91 8.85
N MET A 60 1.66 -0.66 7.85
CA MET A 60 1.21 -0.63 6.46
C MET A 60 1.02 -2.03 5.90
N LEU A 61 1.59 -3.07 6.51
CA LEU A 61 1.47 -4.44 6.01
C LEU A 61 0.06 -4.98 6.27
N SER A 62 -0.51 -5.67 5.28
CA SER A 62 -1.74 -6.46 5.45
C SER A 62 -1.55 -7.58 6.49
N GLU A 63 -2.66 -8.01 7.10
CA GLU A 63 -2.67 -9.09 8.10
C GLU A 63 -2.00 -10.38 7.60
N ASP A 64 -2.15 -10.69 6.30
CA ASP A 64 -1.53 -11.86 5.68
C ASP A 64 0.00 -11.80 5.68
N ILE A 65 0.58 -10.62 5.45
CA ILE A 65 2.03 -10.41 5.52
C ILE A 65 2.50 -10.36 6.97
N GLN A 66 1.75 -9.71 7.86
CA GLN A 66 2.03 -9.67 9.29
C GLN A 66 2.01 -11.07 9.93
N ALA A 67 1.26 -12.02 9.36
CA ALA A 67 1.22 -13.40 9.82
C ALA A 67 2.53 -14.18 9.56
N VAL A 68 3.35 -13.75 8.58
CA VAL A 68 4.61 -14.43 8.22
C VAL A 68 5.86 -13.67 8.65
N VAL A 69 5.76 -12.34 8.77
CA VAL A 69 6.85 -11.46 9.22
C VAL A 69 6.43 -10.76 10.50
N SER A 70 7.23 -10.90 11.56
CA SER A 70 6.96 -10.20 12.82
C SER A 70 7.38 -8.74 12.75
N GLN A 71 6.82 -7.90 13.63
CA GLN A 71 7.22 -6.49 13.73
C GLN A 71 8.71 -6.34 14.05
N GLU A 72 9.23 -7.16 14.98
CA GLU A 72 10.64 -7.16 15.37
C GLU A 72 11.56 -7.50 14.19
N GLU A 73 11.16 -8.44 13.34
CA GLU A 73 11.91 -8.76 12.12
C GLU A 73 11.86 -7.59 11.13
N PHE A 74 10.68 -7.03 10.89
CA PHE A 74 10.46 -6.00 9.87
C PHE A 74 11.15 -4.68 10.18
N GLU A 75 11.15 -4.27 11.45
CA GLU A 75 11.80 -3.03 11.92
C GLU A 75 13.31 -3.18 12.13
N SER A 76 13.87 -4.37 11.87
CA SER A 76 15.30 -4.60 12.01
C SER A 76 16.10 -3.99 10.87
N ASN A 77 17.20 -3.31 11.23
CA ASN A 77 18.18 -2.78 10.28
C ASN A 77 19.26 -3.83 9.89
N SER A 78 19.08 -5.10 10.24
CA SER A 78 20.03 -6.17 9.88
C SER A 78 19.76 -6.71 8.49
N ASP A 79 20.82 -6.80 7.68
CA ASP A 79 20.76 -7.41 6.35
C ASP A 79 20.46 -8.93 6.41
N ASP A 80 20.93 -9.64 7.44
CA ASP A 80 20.58 -11.05 7.66
C ASP A 80 19.08 -11.22 7.88
N ILE A 81 18.47 -10.31 8.64
CA ILE A 81 17.03 -10.33 8.92
C ILE A 81 16.24 -9.95 7.67
N ALA A 82 16.67 -8.92 6.92
CA ALA A 82 16.03 -8.55 5.67
C ALA A 82 16.11 -9.66 4.61
N PHE A 83 17.25 -10.35 4.52
CA PHE A 83 17.38 -11.53 3.68
C PHE A 83 16.44 -12.65 4.13
N GLY A 84 16.31 -12.86 5.44
CA GLY A 84 15.33 -13.78 6.02
C GLY A 84 13.89 -13.43 5.64
N ILE A 85 13.53 -12.15 5.67
CA ILE A 85 12.22 -11.65 5.23
C ILE A 85 12.03 -11.93 3.74
N TYR A 86 12.98 -11.56 2.89
CA TYR A 86 12.91 -11.87 1.46
C TYR A 86 12.72 -13.37 1.22
N LYS A 87 13.43 -14.23 1.96
CA LYS A 87 13.26 -15.68 1.86
C LYS A 87 11.88 -16.17 2.27
N LYS A 88 11.25 -15.56 3.28
CA LYS A 88 9.86 -15.88 3.68
C LYS A 88 8.84 -15.41 2.63
N LEU A 89 9.13 -14.31 1.96
CA LEU A 89 8.25 -13.67 0.98
C LEU A 89 8.47 -14.19 -0.45
N GLU A 90 9.60 -14.85 -0.72
CA GLU A 90 9.99 -15.40 -2.03
C GLU A 90 8.91 -16.35 -2.58
N ASN A 91 8.36 -16.01 -3.75
CA ASN A 91 7.27 -16.74 -4.44
C ASN A 91 5.93 -16.81 -3.68
N THR A 92 5.73 -15.98 -2.67
CA THR A 92 4.43 -15.84 -2.00
C THR A 92 3.60 -14.78 -2.72
N SER A 93 2.33 -15.09 -2.98
CA SER A 93 1.37 -14.11 -3.48
C SER A 93 0.19 -14.09 -2.50
N PHE A 94 0.16 -13.09 -1.63
CA PHE A 94 -0.87 -12.99 -0.58
C PHE A 94 -2.22 -12.54 -1.16
N CYS A 95 -2.20 -11.60 -2.11
CA CYS A 95 -3.41 -11.13 -2.76
C CYS A 95 -3.60 -11.77 -4.14
N ASP A 96 -4.67 -12.56 -4.28
CA ASP A 96 -5.01 -13.23 -5.53
C ASP A 96 -5.66 -12.22 -6.50
N LYS A 97 -4.85 -11.71 -7.46
CA LYS A 97 -5.19 -10.65 -8.44
C LYS A 97 -6.52 -10.83 -9.20
N LYS A 98 -7.12 -12.02 -9.16
CA LYS A 98 -8.38 -12.33 -9.87
C LYS A 98 -9.58 -11.52 -9.37
N ASN A 99 -9.54 -10.95 -8.17
CA ASN A 99 -10.70 -10.25 -7.58
C ASN A 99 -10.64 -8.71 -7.64
N PHE A 100 -9.60 -8.10 -8.24
CA PHE A 100 -9.54 -6.64 -8.41
C PHE A 100 -9.53 -6.16 -9.88
N PRO A 101 -10.47 -6.59 -10.74
CA PRO A 101 -10.56 -6.04 -12.09
C PRO A 101 -11.08 -4.59 -12.06
N GLY A 102 -10.21 -3.64 -12.40
CA GLY A 102 -10.60 -2.25 -12.72
C GLY A 102 -10.75 -1.30 -11.53
N SER A 103 -10.27 -1.67 -10.33
CA SER A 103 -10.31 -0.76 -9.19
C SER A 103 -9.32 0.40 -9.40
N THR A 104 -9.82 1.64 -9.36
CA THR A 104 -8.96 2.82 -9.25
C THR A 104 -8.31 2.93 -7.87
N ALA A 105 -8.56 1.99 -6.95
CA ALA A 105 -8.03 2.00 -5.60
C ALA A 105 -6.84 1.04 -5.42
N TYR A 106 -6.08 0.78 -6.49
CA TYR A 106 -4.88 -0.05 -6.44
C TYR A 106 -3.68 0.65 -7.07
N TRP A 107 -2.48 0.36 -6.56
CA TRP A 107 -1.21 0.86 -7.09
C TRP A 107 -0.13 -0.21 -6.94
N LYS A 108 0.80 -0.32 -7.90
CA LYS A 108 1.82 -1.38 -7.92
C LYS A 108 3.15 -0.81 -8.37
N THR A 109 4.22 -1.18 -7.68
CA THR A 109 5.58 -0.80 -8.10
C THR A 109 5.95 -1.53 -9.40
N ASP A 110 6.81 -0.88 -10.19
CA ASP A 110 7.69 -1.62 -11.10
C ASP A 110 8.66 -2.50 -10.27
N PRO A 111 9.35 -3.49 -10.88
CA PRO A 111 10.39 -4.24 -10.19
C PRO A 111 11.47 -3.31 -9.64
N LEU A 112 11.73 -3.42 -8.34
CA LEU A 112 12.71 -2.63 -7.60
C LEU A 112 13.90 -3.54 -7.26
N PRO A 113 15.15 -3.14 -7.60
CA PRO A 113 16.33 -3.92 -7.27
C PRO A 113 16.85 -3.59 -5.87
N ASP A 114 17.34 -4.60 -5.17
CA ASP A 114 18.14 -4.49 -3.94
C ASP A 114 19.33 -5.45 -4.02
N ILE A 115 20.39 -5.12 -3.29
CA ILE A 115 21.61 -5.91 -3.22
C ILE A 115 21.94 -6.15 -1.76
N ILE A 116 21.90 -7.42 -1.34
CA ILE A 116 22.26 -7.82 0.01
C ILE A 116 23.53 -8.66 -0.01
N VAL A 117 24.41 -8.44 0.97
CA VAL A 117 25.64 -9.22 1.17
C VAL A 117 25.56 -9.99 2.48
N ILE A 118 25.51 -11.32 2.40
CA ILE A 118 25.45 -12.23 3.55
C ILE A 118 26.66 -13.13 3.51
N GLU A 119 27.45 -13.16 4.59
CA GLU A 119 28.63 -14.03 4.72
C GLU A 119 29.61 -13.96 3.53
N GLY A 120 29.73 -12.79 2.89
CA GLY A 120 30.60 -12.57 1.72
C GLY A 120 30.02 -13.03 0.38
N LYS A 121 28.80 -13.58 0.36
CA LYS A 121 28.02 -13.85 -0.85
C LYS A 121 27.13 -12.66 -1.17
N LYS A 122 27.00 -12.32 -2.45
CA LYS A 122 26.18 -11.22 -2.93
C LYS A 122 24.89 -11.77 -3.54
N TYR A 123 23.77 -11.20 -3.14
CA TYR A 123 22.46 -11.55 -3.66
C TYR A 123 21.82 -10.32 -4.28
N GLU A 124 21.32 -10.48 -5.51
CA GLU A 124 20.43 -9.57 -6.19
C GLU A 124 19.00 -9.96 -5.81
N VAL A 125 18.23 -8.99 -5.32
CA VAL A 125 16.83 -9.16 -4.95
C VAL A 125 16.00 -8.23 -5.81
N ASP A 126 15.15 -8.80 -6.66
CA ASP A 126 14.14 -8.03 -7.38
C ASP A 126 12.82 -8.18 -6.65
N PHE A 127 12.24 -7.08 -6.18
CA PHE A 127 10.98 -7.10 -5.44
C PHE A 127 9.93 -6.17 -6.04
N ILE A 128 8.68 -6.50 -5.79
CA ILE A 128 7.49 -5.79 -6.26
C ILE A 128 6.54 -5.65 -5.07
N ILE A 129 6.08 -4.43 -4.85
CA ILE A 129 5.12 -4.13 -3.79
C ILE A 129 3.80 -3.70 -4.42
N ASP A 130 2.72 -4.33 -3.98
CA ASP A 130 1.37 -4.00 -4.37
C ASP A 130 0.67 -3.29 -3.20
N PHE A 131 0.06 -2.15 -3.47
CA PHE A 131 -0.64 -1.33 -2.50
C PHE A 131 -2.15 -1.29 -2.77
N ASP A 132 -2.96 -1.54 -1.75
CA ASP A 132 -4.35 -1.12 -1.70
C ASP A 132 -4.39 0.34 -1.23
N VAL A 133 -4.87 1.21 -2.13
CA VAL A 133 -5.04 2.65 -1.87
C VAL A 133 -6.49 3.00 -1.59
N ASN A 134 -7.34 2.01 -1.34
CA ASN A 134 -8.69 2.18 -0.84
C ASN A 134 -8.62 2.61 0.63
N CYS A 135 -8.23 3.85 0.85
CA CYS A 135 -8.17 4.43 2.18
C CYS A 135 -9.55 4.35 2.81
N GLN A 136 -9.71 3.51 3.84
CA GLN A 136 -10.86 3.58 4.73
C GLN A 136 -10.89 4.99 5.35
N ALA A 137 -12.06 5.47 5.77
CA ALA A 137 -12.23 6.85 6.23
C ALA A 137 -11.33 7.23 7.44
N PHE A 138 -10.64 6.25 8.03
CA PHE A 138 -9.81 6.37 9.22
C PHE A 138 -8.39 5.80 9.06
N ILE A 139 -8.03 5.24 7.89
CA ILE A 139 -6.67 4.76 7.61
C ILE A 139 -6.13 5.63 6.47
N PRO A 140 -5.35 6.68 6.78
CA PRO A 140 -4.89 7.67 5.79
C PRO A 140 -3.70 7.18 4.98
N HIS A 141 -3.23 5.95 5.19
CA HIS A 141 -2.04 5.40 4.55
C HIS A 141 -2.41 4.22 3.65
N PRO A 142 -1.70 4.04 2.53
CA PRO A 142 -1.88 2.87 1.67
C PRO A 142 -1.45 1.60 2.41
N GLU A 143 -2.14 0.50 2.15
CA GLU A 143 -1.86 -0.81 2.73
C GLU A 143 -1.05 -1.65 1.74
N VAL A 144 0.03 -2.27 2.19
CA VAL A 144 0.84 -3.24 1.44
C VAL A 144 0.14 -4.59 1.49
N VAL A 145 -0.49 -4.95 0.38
CA VAL A 145 -1.26 -6.20 0.22
C VAL A 145 -0.47 -7.29 -0.50
N ASN A 146 0.67 -6.94 -1.08
CA ASN A 146 1.60 -7.91 -1.62
C ASN A 146 3.02 -7.37 -1.53
N PHE A 147 3.94 -8.23 -1.14
CA PHE A 147 5.38 -7.98 -1.18
C PHE A 147 6.01 -9.24 -1.74
N ASN A 148 6.17 -9.28 -3.06
CA ASN A 148 6.76 -10.42 -3.74
C ASN A 148 8.21 -10.11 -4.11
N CYS A 149 9.09 -11.09 -4.00
CA CYS A 149 10.47 -10.94 -4.40
C CYS A 149 11.02 -12.21 -5.04
N SER A 150 12.08 -12.03 -5.82
CA SER A 150 12.93 -13.09 -6.33
C SER A 150 14.37 -12.82 -5.95
N ILE A 151 15.06 -13.85 -5.49
CA ILE A 151 16.42 -13.74 -4.97
C ILE A 151 17.37 -14.54 -5.86
N LYS A 152 18.52 -13.95 -6.21
CA LYS A 152 19.53 -14.58 -7.05
C LYS A 152 20.94 -14.30 -6.53
N GLU A 153 21.74 -15.34 -6.34
CA GLU A 153 23.17 -15.19 -6.01
C GLU A 153 23.95 -14.71 -7.25
N ILE A 154 24.84 -13.72 -7.10
CA ILE A 154 25.62 -13.09 -8.18
C ILE A 154 27.12 -13.00 -7.88
#